data_AF-A0A183GUB6-F1
#
_entry.id   AF-A0A183GUB6-F1
#
_cell.length_a   1.000
_cell.length_b   1.000
_cell.length_c   1.000
_cell.angle_alpha   90.00
_cell.angle_beta   90.00
_cell.angle_gamma   90.00
#
_symmetry.space_group_name_H-M   'P 1'
#
loop_
_entity.id
_entity.type
_entity.pdbx_description
1 polymer ?
#
loop_
_entity_poly.entity_id
_entity_poly.type
_entity_poly.pdbx_seq_one_letter_code
_entity_poly.pdbx_strand_id
1 'polypeptide(L)'
;MREGISVSKEFKCESGRWSPSGIAQACVPISREPARYELNVAISYPSTSPVPEHCLKGYASLAAAAFDPLDEVLSQRCSSSVQVFVRFLNAEFVNEKGMVNGNYTIQILPTVLQGVFYDLCGLTLRTIFDLRIPGATAPIRGLLALNGESIPSQGMGCPQLTASKSSISQGFGCVDGEVLRQLTDQLPECCEFTI
;
A
#
# COMPACT_ATOMS: atom_id res chain seq x y z
N MET A 1 -46.14 2.32 -9.00
CA MET A 1 -44.81 2.74 -9.46
C MET A 1 -44.67 4.22 -9.12
N ARG A 2 -43.69 4.62 -8.31
CA ARG A 2 -43.43 6.04 -7.98
C ARG A 2 -42.31 6.52 -8.89
N GLU A 3 -42.62 7.39 -9.83
CA GLU A 3 -41.63 8.17 -10.59
C GLU A 3 -40.75 8.96 -9.62
N GLY A 4 -39.43 8.70 -9.66
CA GLY A 4 -38.45 9.53 -8.98
C GLY A 4 -38.24 10.81 -9.78
N ILE A 5 -38.67 11.95 -9.23
CA ILE A 5 -38.40 13.27 -9.81
C ILE A 5 -36.88 13.51 -9.72
N SER A 6 -36.19 13.49 -10.86
CA SER A 6 -34.83 14.03 -10.97
C SER A 6 -34.92 15.55 -11.00
N VAL A 7 -34.56 16.20 -9.89
CA VAL A 7 -34.45 17.67 -9.84
C VAL A 7 -33.18 18.05 -10.58
N SER A 8 -33.31 18.59 -11.79
CA SER A 8 -32.21 19.21 -12.52
C SER A 8 -31.82 20.51 -11.80
N LYS A 9 -30.62 20.53 -11.20
CA LYS A 9 -30.01 21.77 -10.68
C LYS A 9 -29.22 22.40 -11.82
N GLU A 10 -29.63 23.59 -12.25
CA GLU A 10 -28.95 24.36 -13.28
C GLU A 10 -27.83 25.20 -12.64
N PHE A 11 -26.59 25.03 -13.11
CA PHE A 11 -25.44 25.81 -12.64
C PHE A 11 -24.99 26.76 -13.74
N LYS A 12 -24.79 28.04 -13.40
CA LYS A 12 -24.41 29.08 -14.36
C LYS A 12 -23.12 29.76 -13.91
N CYS A 13 -22.23 30.02 -14.85
CA CYS A 13 -21.03 30.83 -14.63
C CYS A 13 -21.30 32.25 -15.15
N GLU A 14 -21.40 33.22 -14.24
CA GLU A 14 -21.59 34.63 -14.56
C GLU A 14 -20.39 35.42 -14.04
N SER A 15 -19.70 36.13 -14.94
CA SER A 15 -18.52 36.95 -14.61
C SER A 15 -17.43 36.21 -13.82
N GLY A 16 -17.23 34.92 -14.13
CA GLY A 16 -16.23 34.07 -13.48
C GLY A 16 -16.64 33.52 -12.11
N ARG A 17 -17.90 33.70 -11.69
CA ARG A 17 -18.46 33.11 -10.47
C ARG A 17 -19.53 32.08 -10.82
N TRP A 18 -19.47 30.93 -10.17
CA TRP A 18 -20.48 29.90 -10.33
C TRP A 18 -21.66 30.15 -9.40
N SER A 19 -22.88 30.07 -9.91
CA SER A 19 -24.12 30.14 -9.12
C SER A 19 -24.78 28.77 -9.13
N PRO A 20 -25.31 28.27 -7.99
CA PRO A 20 -25.49 28.97 -6.70
C PRO A 20 -24.31 28.87 -5.70
N SER A 21 -23.34 27.96 -5.89
CA SER A 21 -22.35 27.60 -4.85
C SER A 21 -21.02 28.37 -4.88
N GLY A 22 -20.82 29.33 -5.80
CA GLY A 22 -19.55 30.06 -5.99
C GLY A 22 -18.44 29.25 -6.65
N ILE A 23 -18.53 27.92 -6.54
CA ILE A 23 -17.53 26.94 -6.97
C ILE A 23 -18.08 26.15 -8.16
N ALA A 24 -17.25 25.93 -9.19
CA ALA A 24 -17.56 25.02 -10.28
C ALA A 24 -17.83 23.64 -9.70
N GLN A 25 -19.03 23.09 -9.91
CA GLN A 25 -19.28 21.75 -9.42
C GLN A 25 -18.43 20.78 -10.25
N ALA A 26 -17.66 19.92 -9.57
CA ALA A 26 -16.91 18.88 -10.28
C ALA A 26 -17.90 17.94 -10.97
N CYS A 27 -17.80 17.81 -12.30
CA CYS A 27 -18.59 16.85 -13.09
C CYS A 27 -18.13 15.40 -12.90
N VAL A 28 -17.20 15.17 -11.98
CA VAL A 28 -16.59 13.89 -11.68
C VAL A 28 -17.41 13.19 -10.60
N PRO A 29 -17.76 11.90 -10.76
CA PRO A 29 -18.40 11.12 -9.72
C PRO A 29 -17.63 11.21 -8.40
N ILE A 30 -18.32 11.52 -7.31
CA ILE A 30 -17.72 11.51 -5.98
C ILE A 30 -17.50 10.05 -5.59
N SER A 31 -16.27 9.67 -5.24
CA SER A 31 -15.97 8.33 -4.75
C SER A 31 -16.78 8.04 -3.49
N ARG A 32 -17.26 6.81 -3.38
CA ARG A 32 -18.02 6.34 -2.20
C ARG A 32 -17.11 5.74 -1.13
N GLU A 33 -15.84 5.51 -1.47
CA GLU A 33 -14.84 4.89 -0.61
C GLU A 33 -13.65 5.84 -0.46
N PRO A 34 -13.02 5.90 0.74
CA PRO A 34 -11.80 6.66 0.91
C PRO A 34 -10.70 6.06 0.02
N ALA A 35 -9.72 6.90 -0.32
CA ALA A 35 -8.50 6.47 -0.99
C ALA A 35 -7.83 5.34 -0.21
N ARG A 36 -7.07 4.49 -0.90
CA ARG A 36 -6.36 3.39 -0.23
C ARG A 36 -5.22 3.96 0.59
N TYR A 37 -5.11 3.52 1.84
CA TYR A 37 -3.92 3.77 2.63
C TYR A 37 -2.97 2.59 2.50
N GLU A 38 -1.78 2.86 2.00
CA GLU A 38 -0.78 1.85 1.71
C GLU A 38 0.53 2.17 2.41
N LEU A 39 1.19 1.11 2.87
CA LEU A 39 2.56 1.10 3.32
C LEU A 39 3.39 0.44 2.23
N ASN A 40 4.33 1.20 1.67
CA ASN A 40 5.28 0.72 0.68
C ASN A 40 6.63 0.53 1.36
N VAL A 41 7.12 -0.71 1.35
CA VAL A 41 8.37 -1.10 1.98
C VAL A 41 9.32 -1.59 0.91
N ALA A 42 10.51 -1.01 0.81
CA ALA A 42 11.60 -1.59 0.03
C ALA A 42 12.63 -2.19 0.99
N ILE A 43 12.94 -3.48 0.83
CA ILE A 43 14.00 -4.17 1.57
C ILE A 43 15.12 -4.51 0.59
N SER A 44 16.35 -4.11 0.91
CA SER A 44 17.52 -4.41 0.07
C SER A 44 18.29 -5.62 0.60
N TYR A 45 18.52 -6.57 -0.30
CA TYR A 45 19.28 -7.79 -0.09
C TYR A 45 20.57 -7.70 -0.91
N PRO A 46 21.76 -7.57 -0.29
CA PRO A 46 23.01 -7.56 -1.02
C PRO A 46 23.19 -8.85 -1.83
N SER A 47 23.64 -8.73 -3.08
CA SER A 47 23.91 -9.88 -3.94
C SER A 47 25.24 -9.71 -4.67
N THR A 48 26.02 -10.79 -4.73
CA THR A 48 27.32 -10.80 -5.42
C THR A 48 27.18 -10.79 -6.94
N SER A 49 26.04 -11.23 -7.46
CA SER A 49 25.75 -11.30 -8.89
C SER A 49 24.28 -10.98 -9.18
N PRO A 50 23.95 -10.49 -10.38
CA PRO A 50 22.56 -10.34 -10.79
C PRO A 50 21.82 -11.67 -10.69
N VAL A 51 20.64 -11.62 -10.09
CA VAL A 51 19.80 -12.79 -9.86
C VAL A 51 18.88 -13.01 -11.07
N PRO A 52 18.75 -14.23 -11.60
CA PRO A 52 17.87 -14.50 -12.74
C PRO A 52 16.41 -14.15 -12.48
N GLU A 53 15.66 -13.78 -13.53
CA GLU A 53 14.25 -13.35 -13.41
C GLU A 53 13.35 -14.42 -12.77
N HIS A 54 13.58 -15.70 -13.06
CA HIS A 54 12.80 -16.78 -12.45
C HIS A 54 12.97 -16.83 -10.92
N CYS A 55 14.17 -16.52 -10.41
CA CYS A 55 14.42 -16.42 -8.99
C CYS A 55 13.71 -15.20 -8.39
N LEU A 56 13.75 -14.04 -9.07
CA LEU A 56 13.03 -12.84 -8.62
C LEU A 56 11.52 -13.11 -8.44
N LYS A 57 10.89 -13.78 -9.42
CA LYS A 57 9.49 -14.22 -9.32
C LYS A 57 9.30 -15.23 -8.19
N GLY A 58 10.24 -16.16 -8.01
CA GLY A 58 10.22 -17.11 -6.90
C GLY A 58 10.28 -16.45 -5.52
N TYR A 59 11.12 -15.42 -5.34
CA TYR A 59 11.15 -14.65 -4.09
C TYR A 59 9.85 -13.88 -3.86
N ALA A 60 9.22 -13.35 -4.91
CA ALA A 60 7.90 -12.74 -4.79
C ALA A 60 6.86 -13.74 -4.27
N SER A 61 6.87 -14.99 -4.77
CA SER A 61 6.00 -16.05 -4.27
C SER A 61 6.33 -16.48 -2.83
N LEU A 62 7.61 -16.58 -2.47
CA LEU A 62 8.03 -16.88 -1.10
C LEU A 62 7.62 -15.78 -0.12
N ALA A 63 7.79 -14.52 -0.51
CA ALA A 63 7.33 -13.37 0.24
C ALA A 63 5.81 -13.43 0.44
N ALA A 64 5.04 -13.65 -0.62
CA ALA A 64 3.59 -13.78 -0.52
C ALA A 64 3.16 -14.88 0.46
N ALA A 65 3.78 -16.05 0.38
CA ALA A 65 3.51 -17.15 1.33
C ALA A 65 3.91 -16.82 2.77
N ALA A 66 4.96 -16.01 2.98
CA ALA A 66 5.32 -15.52 4.31
C ALA A 66 4.30 -14.50 4.86
N PHE A 67 3.52 -13.84 4.00
CA PHE A 67 2.50 -12.90 4.41
C PHE A 67 1.19 -13.57 4.91
N ASP A 68 0.89 -14.79 4.47
CA ASP A 68 -0.32 -15.53 4.88
C ASP A 68 -0.57 -15.52 6.42
N PRO A 69 0.40 -15.92 7.27
CA PRO A 69 0.25 -15.79 8.72
C PRO A 69 0.61 -14.40 9.27
N LEU A 70 1.36 -13.60 8.50
CA LEU A 70 1.89 -12.32 8.96
C LEU A 70 0.82 -11.23 8.97
N ASP A 71 -0.12 -11.26 8.02
CA ASP A 71 -1.22 -10.29 7.93
C ASP A 71 -2.02 -10.21 9.24
N GLU A 72 -2.33 -11.37 9.84
CA GLU A 72 -3.00 -11.43 11.14
C GLU A 72 -2.11 -10.85 12.24
N VAL A 73 -0.84 -11.26 12.30
CA VAL A 73 0.11 -10.76 13.31
C VAL A 73 0.27 -9.24 13.23
N LEU A 74 0.41 -8.68 12.02
CA LEU A 74 0.54 -7.24 11.79
C LEU A 74 -0.75 -6.50 12.14
N SER A 75 -1.92 -7.07 11.79
CA SER A 75 -3.23 -6.55 12.17
C SER A 75 -3.36 -6.40 13.68
N GLN A 76 -2.96 -7.43 14.45
CA GLN A 76 -3.01 -7.41 15.92
C GLN A 76 -2.05 -6.39 16.55
N ARG A 77 -1.03 -5.92 15.83
CA ARG A 77 -0.11 -4.87 16.33
C ARG A 77 -0.67 -3.47 16.16
N CYS A 78 -1.64 -3.27 15.27
CA CYS A 78 -2.09 -1.92 14.90
C CYS A 78 -3.01 -1.27 15.95
N SER A 79 -3.90 -2.03 16.60
CA SER A 79 -4.78 -1.48 17.62
C SER A 79 -5.40 -2.59 18.48
N SER A 80 -5.56 -2.30 19.77
CA SER A 80 -6.30 -3.16 20.71
C SER A 80 -7.77 -2.78 20.87
N SER A 81 -8.16 -1.59 20.39
CA SER A 81 -9.49 -1.01 20.64
C SER A 81 -10.40 -1.01 19.41
N VAL A 82 -9.80 -0.99 18.21
CA VAL A 82 -10.52 -1.00 16.93
C VAL A 82 -9.85 -2.02 16.04
N GLN A 83 -10.64 -2.84 15.36
CA GLN A 83 -10.09 -3.80 14.41
C GLN A 83 -9.47 -3.05 13.22
N VAL A 84 -8.19 -3.33 12.96
CA VAL A 84 -7.49 -2.86 11.76
C VAL A 84 -7.01 -4.08 11.00
N PHE A 85 -7.32 -4.14 9.71
CA PHE A 85 -6.83 -5.19 8.83
C PHE A 85 -5.60 -4.69 8.10
N VAL A 86 -4.52 -5.45 8.22
CA VAL A 86 -3.32 -5.31 7.40
C VAL A 86 -3.38 -6.41 6.37
N ARG A 87 -3.26 -6.03 5.09
CA ARG A 87 -3.36 -6.96 3.97
C ARG A 87 -2.18 -6.80 3.04
N PHE A 88 -1.49 -7.89 2.76
CA PHE A 88 -0.51 -7.93 1.69
C PHE A 88 -1.20 -7.77 0.32
N LEU A 89 -0.71 -6.85 -0.51
CA LEU A 89 -1.22 -6.67 -1.87
C LEU A 89 -0.30 -7.31 -2.90
N ASN A 90 1.00 -6.99 -2.86
CA ASN A 90 1.97 -7.54 -3.78
C ASN A 90 3.42 -7.43 -3.25
N ALA A 91 4.30 -8.18 -3.89
CA ALA A 91 5.75 -8.03 -3.77
C ALA A 91 6.38 -8.12 -5.16
N GLU A 92 7.32 -7.22 -5.43
CA GLU A 92 8.13 -7.22 -6.65
C GLU A 92 9.61 -7.23 -6.29
N PHE A 93 10.38 -8.10 -6.93
CA PHE A 93 11.82 -8.20 -6.72
C PHE A 93 12.56 -7.75 -7.98
N VAL A 94 13.49 -6.81 -7.82
CA VAL A 94 14.28 -6.26 -8.93
C VAL A 94 15.77 -6.28 -8.61
N ASN A 95 16.62 -6.50 -9.61
CA ASN A 95 18.05 -6.30 -9.46
C ASN A 95 18.39 -4.82 -9.60
N GLU A 96 19.14 -4.28 -8.64
CA GLU A 96 19.65 -2.91 -8.69
C GLU A 96 21.06 -2.84 -8.08
N LYS A 97 22.06 -2.51 -8.91
CA LYS A 97 23.44 -2.14 -8.48
C LYS A 97 24.04 -3.09 -7.41
N GLY A 98 24.04 -4.40 -7.68
CA GLY A 98 24.59 -5.39 -6.73
C GLY A 98 23.70 -5.67 -5.52
N MET A 99 22.43 -5.28 -5.59
CA MET A 99 21.41 -5.65 -4.62
C MET A 99 20.20 -6.22 -5.35
N VAL A 100 19.45 -7.04 -4.65
CA VAL A 100 18.06 -7.34 -4.99
C VAL A 100 17.21 -6.46 -4.08
N ASN A 101 16.30 -5.68 -4.63
CA ASN A 101 15.32 -4.91 -3.86
C ASN A 101 13.97 -5.62 -3.94
N GLY A 102 13.43 -6.00 -2.78
CA GLY A 102 12.06 -6.47 -2.63
C GLY A 102 11.17 -5.29 -2.25
N ASN A 103 10.26 -4.92 -3.14
CA ASN A 103 9.27 -3.86 -2.94
C ASN A 103 7.94 -4.51 -2.56
N TYR A 104 7.44 -4.20 -1.37
CA TYR A 104 6.21 -4.77 -0.81
C TYR A 104 5.18 -3.66 -0.69
N THR A 105 3.95 -3.92 -1.16
CA THR A 105 2.81 -3.04 -0.94
C THR A 105 1.83 -3.70 0.01
N ILE A 106 1.53 -3.01 1.11
CA ILE A 106 0.68 -3.49 2.19
C ILE A 106 -0.44 -2.48 2.41
N GLN A 107 -1.69 -2.94 2.40
CA GLN A 107 -2.86 -2.11 2.66
C GLN A 107 -3.19 -2.09 4.14
N ILE A 108 -3.58 -0.91 4.64
CA ILE A 108 -4.13 -0.71 5.98
C ILE A 108 -5.61 -0.35 5.85
N LEU A 109 -6.48 -1.15 6.48
CA LEU A 109 -7.93 -0.98 6.44
C LEU A 109 -8.55 -1.09 7.85
N PRO A 110 -8.74 0.02 8.57
CA PRO A 110 -9.47 0.05 9.82
C PRO A 110 -10.97 -0.15 9.60
N THR A 111 -11.65 -0.78 10.55
CA THR A 111 -13.13 -0.88 10.52
C THR A 111 -13.82 0.44 10.81
N VAL A 112 -13.12 1.37 11.47
CA VAL A 112 -13.58 2.74 11.70
C VAL A 112 -12.76 3.68 10.83
N LEU A 113 -13.42 4.33 9.86
CA LEU A 113 -12.80 5.18 8.84
C LEU A 113 -12.44 6.56 9.39
N GLN A 114 -11.42 6.63 10.26
CA GLN A 114 -10.86 7.87 10.80
C GLN A 114 -9.35 7.89 10.62
N GLY A 115 -8.80 9.04 10.22
CA GLY A 115 -7.38 9.20 9.88
C GLY A 115 -6.42 8.72 10.98
N VAL A 116 -6.77 8.97 12.25
CA VAL A 116 -5.97 8.55 13.41
C VAL A 116 -5.67 7.04 13.44
N PHE A 117 -6.60 6.18 13.01
CA PHE A 117 -6.38 4.74 13.02
C PHE A 117 -5.45 4.29 11.89
N TYR A 118 -5.51 4.95 10.73
CA TYR A 118 -4.56 4.73 9.65
C TYR A 118 -3.15 5.15 10.08
N ASP A 119 -3.01 6.34 10.67
CA ASP A 119 -1.70 6.88 11.06
C ASP A 119 -1.05 6.08 12.18
N LEU A 120 -1.81 5.69 13.22
CA LEU A 120 -1.29 4.86 14.32
C LEU A 120 -0.82 3.48 13.82
N CYS A 121 -1.62 2.83 12.97
CA CYS A 121 -1.23 1.55 12.38
C CYS A 121 -0.01 1.72 11.47
N GLY A 122 0.01 2.76 10.62
CA GLY A 122 1.13 3.08 9.76
C GLY A 122 2.44 3.26 10.53
N LEU A 123 2.43 4.07 11.60
CA LEU A 123 3.60 4.26 12.46
C LEU A 123 4.09 2.95 13.10
N THR A 124 3.15 2.10 13.53
CA THR A 124 3.46 0.78 14.09
C THR A 124 4.16 -0.09 13.05
N LEU A 125 3.59 -0.22 11.85
CA LEU A 125 4.17 -1.04 10.79
C LEU A 125 5.49 -0.47 10.30
N ARG A 126 5.61 0.85 10.14
CA ARG A 126 6.88 1.53 9.84
C ARG A 126 7.97 1.13 10.81
N THR A 127 7.65 1.07 12.10
CA THR A 127 8.59 0.64 13.15
C THR A 127 8.99 -0.83 12.99
N ILE A 128 8.02 -1.71 12.71
CA ILE A 128 8.26 -3.14 12.49
C ILE A 128 9.14 -3.41 11.27
N PHE A 129 8.96 -2.65 10.19
CA PHE A 129 9.70 -2.82 8.94
C PHE A 129 11.03 -2.04 8.90
N ASP A 130 11.34 -1.20 9.89
CA ASP A 130 12.61 -0.46 9.95
C ASP A 130 13.73 -1.33 10.52
N LEU A 131 14.63 -1.79 9.64
CA LEU A 131 15.75 -2.66 10.01
C LEU A 131 16.80 -1.96 10.90
N ARG A 132 16.72 -0.64 11.06
CA ARG A 132 17.61 0.11 11.95
C ARG A 132 17.18 0.04 13.41
N ILE A 133 15.96 -0.44 13.69
CA ILE A 133 15.41 -0.53 15.04
C ILE A 133 15.58 -1.97 15.55
N PRO A 134 16.49 -2.23 16.51
CA PRO A 134 16.73 -3.58 17.01
C PRO A 134 15.49 -4.15 17.69
N GLY A 135 15.17 -5.41 17.41
CA GLY A 135 14.06 -6.14 18.02
C GLY A 135 12.67 -5.83 17.46
N ALA A 136 12.48 -4.68 16.77
CA ALA A 136 11.19 -4.33 16.17
C ALA A 136 10.82 -5.24 14.98
N THR A 137 11.82 -5.79 14.28
CA THR A 137 11.66 -6.63 13.09
C THR A 137 11.32 -8.09 13.38
N ALA A 138 11.14 -8.46 14.66
CA ALA A 138 10.84 -9.84 15.06
C ALA A 138 9.61 -10.45 14.33
N PRO A 139 8.50 -9.70 14.09
CA PRO A 139 7.36 -10.24 13.35
C PRO A 139 7.69 -10.58 11.89
N ILE A 140 8.59 -9.83 11.25
CA ILE A 140 8.87 -9.93 9.80
C ILE A 140 10.09 -10.78 9.49
N ARG A 141 10.56 -11.62 10.44
CA ARG A 141 11.79 -12.42 10.27
C ARG A 141 11.81 -13.27 8.99
N GLY A 142 10.66 -13.77 8.56
CA GLY A 142 10.52 -14.54 7.32
C GLY A 142 10.85 -13.74 6.06
N LEU A 143 10.76 -12.41 6.12
CA LEU A 143 11.12 -11.51 5.01
C LEU A 143 12.58 -11.05 5.09
N LEU A 144 13.24 -11.20 6.24
CA LEU A 144 14.64 -10.79 6.44
C LEU A 144 15.64 -11.79 5.84
N ALA A 145 15.25 -13.06 5.74
CA ALA A 145 16.06 -14.13 5.17
C ALA A 145 15.19 -15.00 4.26
N LEU A 146 15.37 -14.86 2.95
CA LEU A 146 14.59 -15.59 1.94
C LEU A 146 15.39 -16.78 1.41
N ASN A 147 14.79 -17.97 1.54
CA ASN A 147 15.44 -19.23 1.18
C ASN A 147 15.29 -19.55 -0.31
N GLY A 148 16.29 -19.17 -1.11
CA GLY A 148 16.31 -19.42 -2.56
C GLY A 148 16.36 -20.90 -2.96
N GLU A 149 16.82 -21.81 -2.09
CA GLU A 149 16.85 -23.26 -2.39
C GLU A 149 15.44 -23.86 -2.48
N SER A 150 14.46 -23.21 -1.87
CA SER A 150 13.05 -23.63 -1.95
C SER A 150 12.36 -23.20 -3.25
N ILE A 151 13.01 -22.36 -4.07
CA ILE A 151 12.47 -21.91 -5.35
C ILE A 151 12.77 -22.98 -6.41
N PRO A 152 11.76 -23.53 -7.10
CA PRO A 152 11.98 -24.48 -8.18
C PRO A 152 12.81 -23.84 -9.31
N SER A 153 13.97 -24.42 -9.61
CA SER A 153 14.86 -23.96 -10.68
C SER A 153 15.33 -25.12 -11.55
N GLN A 154 15.31 -24.95 -12.87
CA GLN A 154 15.91 -25.90 -13.81
C GLN A 154 17.38 -25.53 -14.07
N GLY A 155 18.26 -25.67 -13.07
CA GLY A 155 19.68 -25.30 -13.19
C GLY A 155 20.36 -24.98 -11.87
N MET A 156 21.26 -23.99 -11.89
CA MET A 156 21.81 -23.43 -10.64
C MET A 156 20.69 -22.82 -9.81
N GLY A 157 20.56 -23.26 -8.56
CA GLY A 157 19.54 -22.80 -7.62
C GLY A 157 19.59 -21.29 -7.36
N CYS A 158 18.48 -20.76 -6.84
CA CYS A 158 18.41 -19.35 -6.46
C CYS A 158 19.21 -19.08 -5.19
N PRO A 159 19.94 -17.95 -5.08
CA PRO A 159 20.78 -17.66 -3.93
C PRO A 159 19.99 -17.44 -2.63
N GLN A 160 20.65 -17.52 -1.49
CA GLN A 160 20.04 -17.05 -0.24
C GLN A 160 20.10 -15.52 -0.20
N LEU A 161 18.98 -14.87 0.14
CA LEU A 161 18.93 -13.42 0.29
C LEU A 161 18.82 -13.05 1.77
N THR A 162 19.73 -12.21 2.26
CA THR A 162 19.68 -11.66 3.62
C THR A 162 19.53 -10.15 3.56
N ALA A 163 18.52 -9.63 4.25
CA ALA A 163 18.22 -8.21 4.25
C ALA A 163 19.30 -7.40 4.96
N SER A 164 19.60 -6.22 4.42
CA SER A 164 20.62 -5.31 4.97
C SER A 164 20.07 -3.96 5.40
N LYS A 165 19.05 -3.46 4.71
CA LYS A 165 18.41 -2.17 4.96
C LYS A 165 16.99 -2.18 4.44
N SER A 166 16.20 -1.25 4.96
CA SER A 166 14.86 -0.97 4.45
C SER A 166 14.61 0.53 4.30
N SER A 167 13.68 0.86 3.42
CA SER A 167 13.06 2.18 3.32
C SER A 167 11.55 2.04 3.27
N ILE A 168 10.85 2.90 4.00
CA ILE A 168 9.41 2.78 4.21
C ILE A 168 8.75 4.12 3.92
N SER A 169 7.72 4.10 3.08
CA SER A 169 6.78 5.20 2.86
C SER A 169 5.36 4.74 3.13
N GLN A 170 4.49 5.66 3.53
CA GLN A 170 3.08 5.37 3.79
C GLN A 170 2.21 6.56 3.44
N GLY A 171 0.94 6.30 3.14
CA GLY A 171 -0.05 7.35 2.97
C GLY A 171 -1.25 6.91 2.14
N PHE A 172 -2.15 7.86 1.93
CA PHE A 172 -3.26 7.70 1.00
C PHE A 172 -2.78 7.84 -0.44
N GLY A 173 -3.21 6.93 -1.29
CA GLY A 173 -2.90 6.90 -2.71
C GLY A 173 -4.09 6.48 -3.55
N CYS A 174 -4.06 6.87 -4.82
CA CYS A 174 -5.02 6.49 -5.83
C CYS A 174 -4.33 5.66 -6.90
N VAL A 175 -5.11 4.93 -7.70
CA VAL A 175 -4.53 4.17 -8.83
C VAL A 175 -4.20 5.11 -10.00
N ASP A 176 -3.44 4.59 -10.96
CA ASP A 176 -3.12 5.34 -12.18
C ASP A 176 -4.39 5.84 -12.87
N GLY A 177 -4.41 7.14 -13.19
CA GLY A 177 -5.56 7.81 -13.82
C GLY A 177 -6.52 8.49 -12.83
N GLU A 178 -6.36 8.27 -11.54
CA GLU A 178 -7.11 8.96 -10.49
C GLU A 178 -6.28 10.05 -9.82
N VAL A 179 -6.96 11.06 -9.27
CA VAL A 179 -6.31 12.12 -8.48
C VAL A 179 -6.76 12.04 -7.04
N LEU A 180 -5.78 12.08 -6.14
CA LEU A 180 -6.02 12.16 -4.70
C LEU A 180 -6.53 13.55 -4.33
N ARG A 181 -7.75 13.60 -3.81
CA ARG A 181 -8.37 14.82 -3.29
C ARG A 181 -8.32 14.81 -1.76
N GLN A 182 -7.56 15.75 -1.20
CA GLN A 182 -7.58 16.03 0.23
C GLN A 182 -8.74 16.95 0.58
N LEU A 183 -9.56 16.53 1.54
CA LEU A 183 -10.67 17.29 2.10
C LEU A 183 -10.31 17.71 3.52
N THR A 184 -10.75 18.89 3.94
CA THR A 184 -10.58 19.32 5.34
C THR A 184 -11.51 18.48 6.21
N ASP A 185 -10.99 17.89 7.27
CA ASP A 185 -11.72 17.04 8.24
C ASP A 185 -12.35 15.74 7.69
N GLN A 186 -11.93 15.28 6.51
CA GLN A 186 -12.36 14.00 5.93
C GLN A 186 -11.17 13.20 5.40
N LEU A 187 -11.35 11.89 5.27
CA LEU A 187 -10.35 11.04 4.63
C LEU A 187 -10.18 11.45 3.16
N PRO A 188 -8.96 11.36 2.60
CA PRO A 188 -8.74 11.61 1.19
C PRO A 188 -9.57 10.67 0.32
N GLU A 189 -9.98 11.15 -0.84
CA GLU A 189 -10.77 10.40 -1.83
C GLU A 189 -10.05 10.38 -3.17
N CYS A 190 -10.33 9.37 -3.99
CA CYS A 190 -9.86 9.31 -5.37
C CYS A 190 -10.95 9.81 -6.31
N CYS A 191 -10.56 10.58 -7.33
CA CYS A 191 -11.47 11.10 -8.35
C CYS A 191 -10.96 10.71 -9.74
N GLU A 192 -11.80 10.05 -10.54
CA GLU A 192 -11.48 9.72 -11.93
C GLU A 192 -11.68 10.95 -12.83
N PHE A 193 -10.64 11.35 -13.56
CA PHE A 193 -10.82 12.31 -14.65
C PHE A 193 -11.20 11.56 -15.93
N THR A 194 -12.50 11.38 -16.17
CA THR A 194 -12.97 11.02 -17.52
C THR A 194 -12.97 12.30 -18.37
N ILE A 195 -12.10 12.36 -19.39
CA ILE A 195 -12.07 13.42 -20.41
C ILE A 195 -13.16 13.16 -21.44
#